data_AF-A0A0R0LPX3-F1
#
_entry.id   AF-A0A0R0LPX3-F1
#
_cell.length_a   1.000
_cell.length_b   1.000
_cell.length_c   1.000
_cell.angle_alpha   90.00
_cell.angle_beta   90.00
_cell.angle_gamma   90.00
#
_symmetry.space_group_name_H-M   'P 1'
#
loop_
_entity.id
_entity.type
_entity.pdbx_description
1 polymer ?
#
loop_
_entity_poly.entity_id
_entity_poly.type
_entity_poly.pdbx_seq_one_letter_code
_entity_poly.pdbx_strand_id
1 'polypeptide(L)'
;MNKLLVKLSHLIILSTLLASCSNSFIAEKTGADEVRMLYPNQVSSCDFKGKTRVSVIDKIGFIDRDPTAVEQNLIKLARNNAIEMHGNVITTTEVPVEGQQSFNVYYCKDQ
;
A
#
# COMPACT_ATOMS: atom_id res chain seq x y z
N MET A 1 15.40 -5.86 51.27
CA MET A 1 15.76 -5.35 49.92
C MET A 1 15.23 -6.21 48.76
N ASN A 2 15.13 -7.55 48.85
CA ASN A 2 14.65 -8.38 47.72
C ASN A 2 13.18 -8.18 47.31
N LYS A 3 12.25 -7.87 48.24
CA LYS A 3 10.83 -7.75 47.90
C LYS A 3 10.51 -6.51 47.03
N LEU A 4 11.33 -5.46 47.11
CA LEU A 4 11.17 -4.23 46.32
C LEU A 4 11.71 -4.42 44.89
N LEU A 5 12.84 -5.13 44.76
CA LEU A 5 13.42 -5.54 43.47
C LEU A 5 12.48 -6.49 42.69
N VAL A 6 11.80 -7.41 43.37
CA VAL A 6 10.83 -8.33 42.74
C VAL A 6 9.56 -7.58 42.28
N LYS A 7 9.08 -6.61 43.08
CA LYS A 7 7.93 -5.76 42.69
C LYS A 7 8.25 -4.84 41.51
N LEU A 8 9.45 -4.23 41.48
CA LEU A 8 9.92 -3.47 40.32
C LEU A 8 10.10 -4.36 39.09
N SER A 9 10.63 -5.58 39.27
CA SER A 9 10.80 -6.55 38.18
C SER A 9 9.46 -7.00 37.58
N HIS A 10 8.42 -7.22 38.38
CA HIS A 10 7.08 -7.54 37.87
C HIS A 10 6.42 -6.38 37.14
N LEU A 11 6.70 -5.13 37.54
CA LEU A 11 6.14 -3.95 36.88
C LEU A 11 6.79 -3.70 35.50
N ILE A 12 8.06 -4.05 35.34
CA ILE A 12 8.82 -3.87 34.09
C ILE A 12 8.44 -4.93 33.03
N ILE A 13 8.09 -6.15 33.45
CA ILE A 13 7.71 -7.25 32.53
C ILE A 13 6.33 -7.02 31.89
N LEU A 14 5.44 -6.23 32.51
CA LEU A 14 4.12 -5.94 31.94
C LEU A 14 4.14 -4.86 30.84
N SER A 15 5.19 -4.03 30.80
CA SER A 15 5.33 -2.91 29.85
C SER A 15 5.92 -3.29 28.49
N THR A 16 6.44 -4.50 28.29
CA THR A 16 7.09 -4.90 27.01
C THR A 16 6.16 -5.68 26.06
N LEU A 17 4.90 -5.91 26.43
CA LEU A 17 3.92 -6.66 25.61
C LEU A 17 3.11 -5.81 24.63
N LEU A 18 3.36 -4.49 24.55
CA LEU A 18 2.61 -3.56 23.70
C LEU A 18 3.41 -3.01 22.52
N ALA A 19 4.53 -3.63 22.14
CA ALA A 19 5.14 -3.42 20.82
C ALA A 19 4.32 -4.16 19.75
N SER A 20 3.04 -3.84 19.63
CA SER A 20 2.17 -4.33 18.56
C SER A 20 2.67 -3.75 17.23
N CYS A 21 2.96 -4.63 16.27
CA CYS A 21 3.44 -4.31 14.94
C CYS A 21 2.62 -3.19 14.27
N SER A 22 3.09 -1.95 14.33
CA SER A 22 2.61 -0.87 13.47
C SER A 22 3.27 -0.98 12.09
N ASN A 23 3.09 -2.13 11.44
CA ASN A 23 3.28 -2.23 10.00
C ASN A 23 1.99 -1.70 9.39
N SER A 24 2.05 -0.53 8.77
CA SER A 24 0.97 0.03 7.96
C SER A 24 0.81 -0.86 6.71
N PHE A 25 0.26 -2.06 6.90
CA PHE A 25 0.19 -3.12 5.91
C PHE A 25 -1.14 -2.98 5.16
N ILE A 26 -1.07 -2.64 3.87
CA ILE A 26 -2.24 -2.70 3.01
C ILE A 26 -2.50 -4.17 2.69
N ALA A 27 -3.69 -4.65 3.03
CA ALA A 27 -4.12 -5.98 2.66
C ALA A 27 -4.24 -6.08 1.13
N GLU A 28 -3.55 -7.03 0.51
CA GLU A 28 -3.65 -7.31 -0.91
C GLU A 28 -4.82 -8.27 -1.17
N LYS A 29 -5.62 -7.97 -2.20
CA LYS A 29 -6.68 -8.86 -2.66
C LYS A 29 -6.08 -10.05 -3.40
N THR A 30 -6.76 -11.19 -3.36
CA THR A 30 -6.37 -12.36 -4.15
C THR A 30 -6.24 -11.99 -5.63
N GLY A 31 -5.09 -12.32 -6.24
CA GLY A 31 -4.76 -12.01 -7.63
C GLY A 31 -4.21 -10.60 -7.86
N ALA A 32 -4.19 -9.71 -6.86
CA ALA A 32 -3.67 -8.35 -7.03
C ALA A 32 -2.18 -8.33 -7.36
N ASP A 33 -1.42 -9.33 -6.92
CA ASP A 33 -0.01 -9.53 -7.22
C ASP A 33 0.25 -9.87 -8.70
N GLU A 34 -0.73 -10.46 -9.39
CA GLU A 34 -0.68 -10.75 -10.83
C GLU A 34 -0.96 -9.50 -11.68
N VAL A 35 -1.52 -8.43 -11.10
CA VAL A 35 -1.79 -7.17 -11.81
C VAL A 35 -0.48 -6.47 -12.14
N ARG A 36 -0.19 -6.35 -13.45
CA ARG A 36 1.06 -5.76 -13.94
C ARG A 36 0.99 -4.24 -14.03
N MET A 37 2.12 -3.60 -13.82
CA MET A 37 2.29 -2.20 -14.15
C MET A 37 2.95 -2.08 -15.52
N LEU A 38 2.33 -1.37 -16.43
CA LEU A 38 2.87 -1.07 -17.76
C LEU A 38 2.96 0.44 -17.98
N TYR A 39 3.74 0.84 -18.98
CA TYR A 39 3.75 2.21 -19.46
C TYR A 39 2.54 2.47 -20.38
N PRO A 40 2.06 3.73 -20.46
CA PRO A 40 0.92 4.09 -21.31
C PRO A 40 1.06 3.69 -22.79
N ASN A 41 2.28 3.63 -23.33
CA ASN A 41 2.54 3.20 -24.71
C ASN A 41 2.49 1.68 -24.93
N GLN A 42 2.39 0.88 -23.86
CA GLN A 42 2.34 -0.59 -23.93
C GLN A 42 0.92 -1.16 -23.84
N VAL A 43 -0.10 -0.32 -23.64
CA VAL A 43 -1.50 -0.73 -23.45
C VAL A 43 -2.42 -0.41 -24.63
N SER A 44 -1.85 -0.07 -25.80
CA SER A 44 -2.62 0.32 -26.99
C SER A 44 -3.54 -0.78 -27.51
N SER A 45 -3.25 -2.06 -27.21
CA SER A 45 -4.07 -3.21 -27.57
C SER A 45 -4.96 -3.73 -26.43
N CYS A 46 -4.97 -3.07 -25.28
CA CYS A 46 -5.72 -3.51 -24.10
C CYS A 46 -7.09 -2.84 -24.00
N ASP A 47 -8.05 -3.56 -23.41
CA ASP A 47 -9.38 -3.03 -23.14
C ASP A 47 -9.34 -2.12 -21.91
N PHE A 48 -9.66 -0.83 -22.08
CA PHE A 48 -9.77 0.10 -20.95
C PHE A 48 -10.96 -0.27 -20.04
N LYS A 49 -10.70 -0.41 -18.74
CA LYS A 49 -11.70 -0.75 -17.71
C LYS A 49 -12.14 0.45 -16.89
N GLY A 50 -11.32 1.49 -16.82
CA GLY A 50 -11.64 2.72 -16.11
C GLY A 50 -10.43 3.37 -15.47
N LYS A 51 -10.69 4.42 -14.70
CA LYS A 51 -9.68 5.14 -13.91
C LYS A 51 -9.98 4.96 -12.43
N THR A 52 -8.94 4.76 -11.63
CA THR A 52 -9.03 4.70 -10.17
C THR A 52 -8.10 5.71 -9.54
N ARG A 53 -8.47 6.23 -8.37
CA ARG A 53 -7.66 7.16 -7.58
C ARG A 53 -7.50 6.59 -6.18
N VAL A 54 -6.25 6.50 -5.73
CA VAL A 54 -5.89 5.90 -4.45
C VAL A 54 -5.20 6.93 -3.56
N SER A 55 -5.26 6.71 -2.25
CA SER A 55 -4.67 7.59 -1.26
C SER A 55 -4.07 6.77 -0.13
N VAL A 56 -2.90 7.19 0.33
CA VAL A 56 -2.20 6.66 1.49
C VAL A 56 -1.74 7.83 2.35
N ILE A 57 -1.56 7.59 3.65
CA ILE A 57 -0.93 8.58 4.51
C ILE A 57 0.52 8.72 4.07
N ASP A 58 0.96 9.93 3.75
CA ASP A 58 2.33 10.28 3.36
C ASP A 58 3.08 11.07 4.43
N LYS A 59 2.38 11.59 5.45
CA LYS A 59 2.95 12.38 6.55
C LYS A 59 2.35 12.01 7.90
N ILE A 60 3.17 12.01 8.94
CA ILE A 60 2.74 11.85 10.35
C ILE A 60 3.23 13.07 11.14
N GLY A 61 2.32 13.98 11.47
CA GLY A 61 2.67 15.26 12.10
C GLY A 61 3.57 16.08 11.18
N PHE A 62 4.80 16.35 11.61
CA PHE A 62 5.80 17.08 10.83
C PHE A 62 6.79 16.18 10.07
N ILE A 63 6.64 14.87 10.17
CA ILE A 63 7.57 13.89 9.60
C ILE A 63 6.96 13.31 8.32
N ASP A 64 7.67 13.47 7.20
CA ASP A 64 7.31 12.85 5.94
C ASP A 64 7.69 11.36 5.96
N ARG A 65 6.82 10.51 5.41
CA ARG A 65 7.10 9.09 5.25
C ARG A 65 8.03 8.86 4.07
N ASP A 66 8.72 7.73 4.10
CA ASP A 66 9.57 7.31 2.99
C ASP A 66 8.77 7.30 1.67
N PRO A 67 9.20 8.06 0.65
CA PRO A 67 8.43 8.24 -0.58
C PRO A 67 8.31 6.93 -1.37
N THR A 68 9.33 6.06 -1.31
CA THR A 68 9.29 4.74 -1.96
C THR A 68 8.21 3.86 -1.34
N ALA A 69 8.12 3.84 -0.01
CA ALA A 69 7.09 3.11 0.72
C ALA A 69 5.69 3.68 0.45
N VAL A 70 5.54 5.00 0.33
CA VAL A 70 4.28 5.66 -0.06
C VAL A 70 3.87 5.21 -1.47
N GLU A 71 4.78 5.24 -2.44
CA GLU A 71 4.52 4.79 -3.81
C GLU A 71 4.14 3.31 -3.89
N GLN A 72 4.89 2.43 -3.22
CA GLN A 72 4.57 0.99 -3.18
C GLN A 72 3.17 0.74 -2.62
N ASN A 73 2.77 1.48 -1.59
CA ASN A 73 1.44 1.38 -1.00
C ASN A 73 0.34 1.88 -1.94
N LEU A 74 0.58 2.97 -2.67
CA LEU A 74 -0.32 3.44 -3.73
C LEU A 74 -0.51 2.36 -4.81
N ILE A 75 0.58 1.74 -5.25
CA ILE A 75 0.54 0.67 -6.26
C ILE A 75 -0.26 -0.53 -5.76
N LYS A 76 -0.08 -0.95 -4.50
CA LYS A 76 -0.86 -2.05 -3.91
C LYS A 76 -2.36 -1.76 -3.90
N LEU A 77 -2.76 -0.55 -3.50
CA LEU A 77 -4.17 -0.15 -3.56
C LEU A 77 -4.69 -0.11 -5.00
N ALA A 78 -3.90 0.39 -5.94
CA ALA A 78 -4.29 0.44 -7.35
C ALA A 78 -4.52 -0.96 -7.93
N ARG A 79 -3.67 -1.93 -7.57
CA ARG A 79 -3.85 -3.34 -7.95
C ARG A 79 -5.10 -3.96 -7.35
N ASN A 80 -5.40 -3.69 -6.08
CA ASN A 80 -6.65 -4.12 -5.47
C ASN A 80 -7.86 -3.58 -6.22
N ASN A 81 -7.85 -2.29 -6.57
CA ASN A 81 -8.92 -1.68 -7.34
C ASN A 81 -9.01 -2.26 -8.75
N ALA A 82 -7.88 -2.61 -9.38
CA ALA A 82 -7.87 -3.27 -10.68
C ALA A 82 -8.59 -4.63 -10.65
N ILE A 83 -8.41 -5.43 -9.59
CA ILE A 83 -9.15 -6.69 -9.40
C ILE A 83 -10.66 -6.44 -9.34
N GLU A 84 -11.10 -5.44 -8.57
CA GLU A 84 -12.53 -5.08 -8.49
C GLU A 84 -13.10 -4.60 -9.83
N MET A 85 -12.25 -3.98 -10.66
CA MET A 85 -12.60 -3.49 -11.99
C MET A 85 -12.44 -4.54 -13.10
N HIS A 86 -12.14 -5.80 -12.73
CA HIS A 86 -11.86 -6.88 -13.68
C HIS A 86 -10.74 -6.55 -14.69
N GLY A 87 -9.69 -5.86 -14.22
CA GLY A 87 -8.48 -5.54 -14.96
C GLY A 87 -7.27 -6.33 -14.46
N ASN A 88 -6.26 -6.49 -15.33
CA ASN A 88 -4.99 -7.16 -15.03
C ASN A 88 -3.76 -6.25 -15.28
N VAL A 89 -3.97 -5.01 -15.73
CA VAL A 89 -2.91 -4.03 -15.92
C VAL A 89 -3.31 -2.68 -15.33
N ILE A 90 -2.36 -2.03 -14.66
CA ILE A 90 -2.43 -0.61 -14.29
C ILE A 90 -1.35 0.18 -15.02
N THR A 91 -1.66 1.45 -15.32
CA THR A 91 -0.67 2.43 -15.80
C THR A 91 -0.80 3.69 -14.96
N THR A 92 0.32 4.37 -14.70
CA THR A 92 0.31 5.66 -14.01
C THR A 92 -0.20 6.75 -14.95
N THR A 93 -1.01 7.67 -14.42
CA THR A 93 -1.48 8.84 -15.18
C THR A 93 -0.77 10.13 -14.79
N GLU A 94 -0.17 10.14 -13.61
CA GLU A 94 0.49 11.27 -12.97
C GLU A 94 1.50 10.76 -11.94
N VAL A 95 2.40 11.63 -11.50
CA VAL A 95 3.28 11.36 -10.35
C VAL A 95 2.47 11.46 -9.05
N PRO A 96 2.82 10.71 -7.99
CA PRO A 96 2.17 10.88 -6.69
C PRO A 96 2.28 12.31 -6.16
N VAL A 97 1.18 12.84 -5.63
CA VAL A 97 1.12 14.16 -4.96
C VAL A 97 0.34 13.99 -3.65
N GLU A 98 0.93 14.42 -2.53
CA GLU A 98 0.29 14.36 -1.19
C GLU A 98 -0.33 12.99 -0.87
N GLY A 99 0.48 11.94 -1.07
CA GLY A 99 0.06 10.56 -0.84
C GLY A 99 -1.09 10.10 -1.73
N GLN A 100 -1.32 10.72 -2.88
CA GLN A 100 -2.41 10.41 -3.80
C GLN A 100 -1.90 10.23 -5.22
N GLN A 101 -2.49 9.28 -5.95
CA GLN A 101 -2.16 9.03 -7.35
C GLN A 101 -3.34 8.38 -8.08
N SER A 102 -3.53 8.74 -9.34
CA SER A 102 -4.49 8.08 -10.22
C SER A 102 -3.83 7.10 -11.19
N PHE A 103 -4.53 5.99 -11.41
CA PHE A 103 -4.13 4.91 -12.31
C PHE A 103 -5.25 4.63 -13.31
N ASN A 104 -4.86 4.37 -14.55
CA ASN A 104 -5.77 3.76 -15.53
C ASN A 104 -5.68 2.24 -15.39
N VAL A 105 -6.83 1.57 -15.49
CA VAL A 105 -6.97 0.12 -15.38
C VAL A 105 -7.36 -0.45 -16.74
N TYR A 106 -6.71 -1.55 -17.12
CA TYR A 106 -6.94 -2.23 -18.38
C TYR A 106 -7.09 -3.74 -18.16
N TYR A 107 -7.70 -4.39 -19.13
CA TYR A 107 -7.58 -5.83 -19.34
C TYR A 107 -6.86 -6.09 -20.65
N CYS A 108 -5.71 -6.76 -20.57
CA CYS A 108 -4.90 -7.14 -21.71
C CYS A 108 -4.96 -8.66 -21.87
N LYS A 109 -5.39 -9.15 -23.04
CA LYS A 109 -5.54 -10.59 -23.32
C LYS A 109 -4.20 -11.33 -23.42
N ASP A 110 -3.17 -10.63 -23.91
CA ASP A 110 -1.85 -11.19 -24.21
C ASP A 110 -0.82 -10.86 -23.12
N GLN A 111 -1.26 -10.78 -21.87
CA GLN A 111 -0.38 -10.51 -20.74
C GLN A 111 -0.18 -11.75 -19.89
#